data_AF-A0A3D1A953-F1
#
_entry.id   AF-A0A3D1A953-F1
#
_cell.length_a   1.000
_cell.length_b   1.000
_cell.length_c   1.000
_cell.angle_alpha   90.00
_cell.angle_beta   90.00
_cell.angle_gamma   90.00
#
_symmetry.space_group_name_H-M   'P 1'
#
loop_
_entity.id
_entity.type
_entity.pdbx_description
1 polymer ?
#
loop_
_entity_poly.entity_id
_entity_poly.type
_entity_poly.pdbx_seq_one_letter_code
_entity_poly.pdbx_strand_id
1 'polypeptide(L)'
;MGSAVVALDQGSASLLWNPAALSRIKCTELGLHHNTGLGGFSQEIAVLGMPLGKAKKECNGKECNGGSLGGIAASFGYVDYGNFDGRDDAGLQIADYQAKNFSGSVGWGGKLLPFFAGGVAVKVNQAQFPGKNYYSYAADLGVLWNVFRALDLGLTYSNINLGSKVGGSQLVSGLRLGAAWTVDKHLILAASGEVQNDAMNRIQVGTEYLIGNVDNKRNVLALRAGYQVNYPDPQLSGLTGLTLGLGYTLSRTAALDYAMVPSGDLGASHKVSLTFKFDCPKKRQPLVAVAIVETPKEPVRFVGAGPKHAPAPAPAPAPVVIKWIELDDSHFSFDSAELRPQGMAALRENAQLLKDNPTRDVRVAGFASASGTEKYNQLLSERRAAAVSEFLVNEGIAPERITTVGYGELRPVEYEENPDLVHTDAAKANRRVEFTLPPPAK
;
A
#
# COMPACT_ATOMS: atom_id res chain seq x y z
N MET A 1 -6.10 -2.78 -18.27
CA MET A 1 -4.61 -2.84 -18.21
C MET A 1 -4.04 -3.98 -19.05
N GLY A 2 -4.74 -4.49 -20.07
CA GLY A 2 -4.18 -5.49 -20.99
C GLY A 2 -3.74 -6.79 -20.33
N SER A 3 -4.30 -7.14 -19.17
CA SER A 3 -3.86 -8.27 -18.32
C SER A 3 -2.44 -8.15 -17.75
N ALA A 4 -1.77 -6.99 -17.89
CA ALA A 4 -0.43 -6.73 -17.37
C ALA A 4 -0.40 -6.55 -15.83
N VAL A 5 -0.72 -7.60 -15.09
CA VAL A 5 -0.95 -7.53 -13.62
C VAL A 5 0.00 -8.38 -12.78
N VAL A 6 0.93 -9.10 -13.40
CA VAL A 6 1.83 -10.07 -12.72
C VAL A 6 2.66 -9.43 -11.59
N ALA A 7 3.04 -8.16 -11.76
CA ALA A 7 3.80 -7.38 -10.77
C ALA A 7 2.94 -6.42 -9.94
N LEU A 8 1.63 -6.37 -10.19
CA LEU A 8 0.72 -5.45 -9.50
C LEU A 8 0.13 -6.10 -8.25
N ASP A 9 -0.05 -5.27 -7.22
CA ASP A 9 -0.88 -5.62 -6.07
C ASP A 9 -2.36 -5.46 -6.48
N GLN A 10 -3.08 -6.59 -6.52
CA GLN A 10 -4.51 -6.63 -6.83
C GLN A 10 -5.34 -7.05 -5.60
N GLY A 11 -4.78 -6.93 -4.39
CA GLY A 11 -5.42 -7.42 -3.17
C GLY A 11 -5.61 -8.94 -3.21
N SER A 12 -6.79 -9.42 -2.81
CA SER A 12 -7.16 -10.83 -2.76
C SER A 12 -7.14 -11.47 -4.14
N ALA A 13 -7.50 -10.72 -5.18
CA ALA A 13 -7.46 -11.16 -6.58
C ALA A 13 -6.03 -11.47 -7.06
N SER A 14 -4.99 -11.03 -6.33
CA SER A 14 -3.61 -11.45 -6.58
C SER A 14 -3.43 -12.97 -6.54
N LEU A 15 -4.27 -13.69 -5.79
CA LEU A 15 -4.31 -15.16 -5.76
C LEU A 15 -4.43 -15.78 -7.17
N LEU A 16 -5.13 -15.11 -8.09
CA LEU A 16 -5.41 -15.62 -9.43
C LEU A 16 -4.24 -15.39 -10.41
N TRP A 17 -3.29 -14.52 -10.07
CA TRP A 17 -2.24 -14.05 -10.97
C TRP A 17 -0.83 -14.28 -10.45
N ASN A 18 -0.53 -13.80 -9.24
CA ASN A 18 0.74 -13.94 -8.56
C ASN A 18 0.51 -14.02 -7.04
N PRO A 19 0.55 -15.22 -6.42
CA PRO A 19 0.25 -15.37 -5.00
C PRO A 19 1.22 -14.62 -4.08
N ALA A 20 2.44 -14.24 -4.53
CA ALA A 20 3.36 -13.46 -3.71
C ALA A 20 2.84 -12.05 -3.38
N ALA A 21 1.99 -11.48 -4.24
CA ALA A 21 1.38 -10.17 -3.99
C ALA A 21 0.36 -10.20 -2.83
N LEU A 22 -0.11 -11.38 -2.39
CA LEU A 22 -0.89 -11.52 -1.15
C LEU A 22 -0.11 -11.05 0.09
N SER A 23 1.22 -11.00 0.04
CA SER A 23 2.06 -10.43 1.11
C SER A 23 1.78 -8.95 1.38
N ARG A 24 1.08 -8.26 0.47
CA ARG A 24 0.74 -6.83 0.56
C ARG A 24 -0.68 -6.57 1.01
N ILE A 25 -1.49 -7.61 1.21
CA ILE A 25 -2.86 -7.45 1.69
C ILE A 25 -2.85 -6.80 3.09
N LYS A 26 -3.65 -5.75 3.27
CA LYS A 26 -3.71 -4.98 4.52
C LYS A 26 -5.06 -5.10 5.22
N CYS A 27 -6.11 -5.44 4.49
CA CYS A 27 -7.47 -5.55 4.97
C CYS A 27 -8.00 -6.93 4.63
N THR A 28 -8.96 -7.42 5.39
CA THR A 28 -9.81 -8.49 4.89
C THR A 28 -10.59 -7.94 3.70
N GLU A 29 -10.63 -8.64 2.57
CA GLU A 29 -11.36 -8.17 1.40
C GLU A 29 -12.05 -9.29 0.63
N LEU A 30 -13.27 -9.01 0.18
CA LEU A 30 -14.09 -9.85 -0.67
C LEU A 30 -14.16 -9.20 -2.06
N GLY A 31 -13.61 -9.88 -3.05
CA GLY A 31 -13.77 -9.55 -4.46
C GLY A 31 -14.84 -10.45 -5.08
N LEU A 32 -15.82 -9.85 -5.75
CA LEU A 32 -16.81 -10.54 -6.58
C LEU A 32 -16.59 -10.12 -8.02
N HIS A 33 -16.45 -11.07 -8.94
CA HIS A 33 -16.16 -10.82 -10.35
C HIS A 33 -17.19 -11.54 -11.21
N HIS A 34 -17.80 -10.81 -12.12
CA HIS A 34 -18.71 -11.30 -13.14
C HIS A 34 -18.12 -10.99 -14.51
N ASN A 35 -17.90 -12.02 -15.32
CA ASN A 35 -17.41 -11.87 -16.68
C ASN A 35 -18.41 -12.49 -17.64
N THR A 36 -18.84 -11.72 -18.63
CA THR A 36 -19.56 -12.25 -19.79
C THR A 36 -18.62 -12.36 -20.97
N GLY A 37 -18.78 -13.43 -21.73
CA GLY A 37 -18.03 -13.64 -22.95
C GLY A 37 -18.90 -14.01 -24.13
N LEU A 38 -18.22 -14.46 -25.17
CA LEU A 38 -18.79 -14.77 -26.47
C LEU A 38 -19.66 -16.02 -26.41
N GLY A 39 -20.78 -16.05 -27.15
CA GLY A 39 -21.65 -17.23 -27.17
C GLY A 39 -22.44 -17.46 -25.88
N GLY A 40 -22.63 -16.41 -25.07
CA GLY A 40 -23.52 -16.45 -23.90
C GLY A 40 -22.91 -17.10 -22.65
N PHE A 41 -21.62 -17.45 -22.65
CA PHE A 41 -20.98 -17.95 -21.44
C PHE A 41 -20.83 -16.84 -20.39
N SER A 42 -21.00 -17.23 -19.13
CA SER A 42 -20.76 -16.38 -17.97
C SER A 42 -19.77 -17.03 -17.02
N GLN A 43 -19.03 -16.20 -16.29
CA GLN A 43 -18.10 -16.63 -15.27
C GLN A 43 -18.26 -15.78 -14.02
N GLU A 44 -18.48 -16.45 -12.89
CA GLU A 44 -18.52 -15.86 -11.57
C GLU A 44 -17.28 -16.26 -10.78
N ILE A 45 -16.65 -15.31 -10.08
CA ILE A 45 -15.54 -15.60 -9.16
C ILE A 45 -15.75 -14.80 -7.88
N ALA A 46 -15.70 -15.48 -6.74
CA ALA A 46 -15.59 -14.87 -5.44
C ALA A 46 -14.19 -15.13 -4.86
N VAL A 47 -13.53 -14.10 -4.33
CA VAL A 47 -12.20 -14.20 -3.72
C VAL A 47 -12.19 -13.50 -2.37
N LEU A 48 -11.95 -14.25 -1.30
CA LEU A 48 -11.79 -13.72 0.05
C LEU A 48 -10.31 -13.75 0.42
N GLY A 49 -9.74 -12.59 0.74
CA GLY A 49 -8.37 -12.47 1.25
C GLY A 49 -8.33 -11.84 2.63
N MET A 50 -7.34 -12.19 3.44
CA MET A 50 -7.11 -11.56 4.74
C MET A 50 -5.62 -11.51 5.12
N PRO A 51 -5.18 -10.48 5.85
CA PRO A 51 -3.84 -10.41 6.39
C PRO A 51 -3.67 -11.37 7.58
N LEU A 52 -2.52 -12.04 7.66
CA LEU A 52 -2.17 -12.90 8.79
C LEU A 52 -1.51 -12.15 9.96
N GLY A 53 -1.26 -10.85 9.79
CA GLY A 53 -0.65 -10.01 10.82
C GLY A 53 0.88 -10.13 10.89
N LYS A 54 1.41 -10.13 12.12
CA LYS A 54 2.87 -10.13 12.39
C LYS A 54 3.27 -11.37 13.16
N ALA A 55 4.45 -11.90 12.85
CA ALA A 55 5.04 -12.97 13.63
C ALA A 55 5.49 -12.39 14.98
N LYS A 56 5.17 -13.10 16.06
CA LYS A 56 5.71 -12.80 17.39
C LYS A 56 7.15 -13.31 17.44
N LYS A 57 8.09 -12.45 17.80
CA LYS A 57 9.48 -12.82 18.02
C LYS A 57 9.90 -12.31 19.38
N GLU A 58 10.64 -13.10 20.13
CA GLU A 58 11.20 -12.68 21.41
C GLU A 58 12.67 -12.34 21.22
N CYS A 59 13.07 -11.14 21.63
CA CYS A 59 14.45 -10.67 21.60
C CYS A 59 14.79 -10.17 23.01
N ASN A 60 15.76 -10.79 23.68
CA ASN A 60 16.21 -10.41 25.03
C ASN A 60 15.06 -10.35 26.06
N GLY A 61 14.15 -11.33 26.04
CA GLY A 61 13.02 -11.41 26.97
C GLY A 61 11.91 -10.37 26.72
N LYS A 62 11.93 -9.68 25.56
CA LYS A 62 10.89 -8.72 25.15
C LYS A 62 10.38 -9.07 23.75
N GLU A 63 9.07 -8.89 23.54
CA GLU A 63 8.45 -9.07 22.22
C GLU A 63 9.00 -8.01 21.24
N CYS A 64 9.67 -8.48 20.20
CA CYS A 64 10.24 -7.70 19.11
C CYS A 64 9.49 -7.99 17.80
N ASN A 65 9.62 -7.10 16.82
CA ASN A 65 8.90 -7.19 15.55
C ASN A 65 9.41 -8.37 14.71
N GLY A 66 8.69 -9.50 14.72
CA GLY A 66 9.08 -10.74 14.01
C GLY A 66 8.86 -10.72 12.50
N GLY A 67 8.44 -9.59 11.92
CA GLY A 67 8.09 -9.49 10.50
C GLY A 67 6.61 -9.76 10.23
N SER A 68 6.18 -9.55 8.99
CA SER A 68 4.79 -9.80 8.59
C SER A 68 4.62 -11.26 8.18
N LEU A 69 3.54 -11.90 8.64
CA LEU A 69 3.14 -13.25 8.20
C LEU A 69 2.52 -13.24 6.79
N GLY A 70 2.36 -12.07 6.18
CA GLY A 70 1.77 -11.91 4.87
C GLY A 70 0.25 -12.04 4.88
N GLY A 71 -0.29 -12.64 3.83
CA GLY A 71 -1.72 -12.79 3.61
C GLY A 71 -2.09 -14.16 3.08
N ILE A 72 -3.34 -14.54 3.31
CA ILE A 72 -3.96 -15.71 2.70
C ILE A 72 -5.16 -15.28 1.87
N ALA A 73 -5.49 -16.05 0.86
CA ALA A 73 -6.72 -15.88 0.11
C ALA A 73 -7.28 -17.23 -0.34
N ALA A 74 -8.59 -17.27 -0.51
CA ALA A 74 -9.31 -18.37 -1.11
C ALA A 74 -10.23 -17.85 -2.22
N SER A 75 -10.34 -18.59 -3.32
CA SER A 75 -11.28 -18.30 -4.40
C SER A 75 -12.21 -19.46 -4.67
N PHE A 76 -13.42 -19.13 -5.08
CA PHE A 76 -14.37 -20.03 -5.71
C PHE A 76 -14.81 -19.42 -7.03
N GLY A 77 -14.86 -20.22 -8.09
CA GLY A 77 -15.29 -19.77 -9.40
C GLY A 77 -16.22 -20.77 -10.08
N TYR A 78 -17.16 -20.25 -10.85
CA TYR A 78 -18.13 -20.99 -11.64
C TYR A 78 -18.15 -20.44 -13.06
N VAL A 79 -18.16 -21.33 -14.04
CA VAL A 79 -18.34 -20.97 -15.46
C VAL A 79 -19.53 -21.73 -16.00
N ASP A 80 -20.47 -20.99 -16.59
CA ASP A 80 -21.58 -21.54 -17.34
C ASP A 80 -21.32 -21.33 -18.83
N TYR A 81 -21.20 -22.41 -19.59
CA TYR A 81 -21.00 -22.33 -21.04
C TYR A 81 -22.31 -22.20 -21.82
N GLY A 82 -23.46 -22.20 -21.13
CA GLY A 82 -24.78 -22.18 -21.75
C GLY A 82 -25.30 -23.56 -22.13
N ASN A 83 -26.42 -23.55 -22.86
CA ASN A 83 -27.07 -24.75 -23.38
C ASN A 83 -26.61 -25.02 -24.81
N PHE A 84 -26.35 -26.29 -25.10
CA PHE A 84 -26.02 -26.78 -26.43
C PHE A 84 -27.09 -27.75 -26.91
N ASP A 85 -27.64 -27.49 -28.10
CA ASP A 85 -28.56 -28.42 -28.77
C ASP A 85 -27.80 -29.69 -29.17
N GLY A 86 -28.17 -30.82 -28.59
CA GLY A 86 -27.78 -32.13 -29.08
C GLY A 86 -28.61 -32.50 -30.29
N ARG A 87 -27.99 -32.59 -31.46
CA ARG A 87 -28.63 -33.04 -32.70
C ARG A 87 -28.03 -34.36 -33.18
N ASP A 88 -28.85 -35.20 -33.79
CA ASP A 88 -28.38 -36.40 -34.49
C ASP A 88 -27.77 -36.07 -35.87
N ASP A 89 -27.29 -37.09 -36.58
CA ASP A 89 -26.69 -36.95 -37.92
C ASP A 89 -27.69 -36.42 -38.98
N ALA A 90 -29.00 -36.50 -38.69
CA ALA A 90 -30.07 -35.94 -39.53
C ALA A 90 -30.45 -34.50 -39.14
N GLY A 91 -29.79 -33.93 -38.12
CA GLY A 91 -30.03 -32.57 -37.62
C GLY A 91 -31.25 -32.45 -36.69
N LEU A 92 -31.89 -33.57 -36.32
CA LEU A 92 -33.02 -33.58 -35.39
C LEU A 92 -32.48 -33.43 -33.95
N GLN A 93 -33.10 -32.54 -33.18
CA GLN A 93 -32.73 -32.34 -31.78
C GLN A 93 -33.16 -33.54 -30.93
N ILE A 94 -32.21 -34.14 -30.23
CA ILE A 94 -32.37 -35.35 -29.43
C ILE A 94 -32.18 -35.11 -27.93
N ALA A 95 -31.46 -34.05 -27.54
CA ALA A 95 -31.25 -33.66 -26.14
C ALA A 95 -30.73 -32.22 -26.04
N ASP A 96 -30.79 -31.64 -24.83
CA ASP A 96 -30.06 -30.42 -24.49
C ASP A 96 -28.91 -30.77 -23.56
N TYR A 97 -27.72 -30.23 -23.85
CA TYR A 97 -26.52 -30.46 -23.06
C TYR A 97 -26.09 -29.16 -22.38
N GLN A 98 -25.68 -29.28 -21.12
CA GLN A 98 -25.03 -28.20 -20.38
C GLN A 98 -23.58 -28.59 -20.08
N ALA A 99 -22.68 -27.63 -20.25
CA ALA A 99 -21.30 -27.75 -19.79
C ALA A 99 -21.06 -26.68 -18.72
N LYS A 100 -20.47 -27.10 -17.59
CA LYS A 100 -20.22 -26.23 -16.44
C LYS A 100 -18.85 -26.54 -15.86
N ASN A 101 -18.12 -25.51 -15.46
CA ASN A 101 -16.85 -25.70 -14.77
C ASN A 101 -16.90 -25.04 -13.39
N PHE A 102 -16.37 -25.74 -12.40
CA PHE A 102 -16.11 -25.21 -11.07
C PHE A 102 -14.61 -25.10 -10.85
N SER A 103 -14.19 -24.07 -10.14
CA SER A 103 -12.80 -23.85 -9.77
C SER A 103 -12.73 -23.41 -8.31
N GLY A 104 -11.69 -23.86 -7.62
CA GLY A 104 -11.38 -23.47 -6.25
C GLY A 104 -9.90 -23.27 -6.10
N SER A 105 -9.49 -22.27 -5.33
CA SER A 105 -8.08 -22.13 -4.98
C SER A 105 -7.88 -21.58 -3.58
N VAL A 106 -6.75 -21.93 -2.97
CA VAL A 106 -6.28 -21.35 -1.71
C VAL A 106 -4.81 -21.04 -1.86
N GLY A 107 -4.38 -19.88 -1.38
CA GLY A 107 -2.98 -19.48 -1.45
C GLY A 107 -2.55 -18.59 -0.31
N TRP A 108 -1.23 -18.50 -0.18
CA TRP A 108 -0.53 -17.69 0.79
C TRP A 108 0.59 -16.91 0.10
N GLY A 109 0.83 -15.69 0.55
CA GLY A 109 1.98 -14.90 0.16
C GLY A 109 2.57 -14.16 1.35
N GLY A 110 3.88 -14.18 1.48
CA GLY A 110 4.61 -13.59 2.60
C GLY A 110 5.90 -12.89 2.18
N LYS A 111 6.33 -11.92 2.99
CA LYS A 111 7.64 -11.29 2.80
C LYS A 111 8.74 -12.24 3.28
N LEU A 112 9.64 -12.61 2.38
CA LEU A 112 10.78 -13.47 2.68
C LEU A 112 12.01 -12.63 3.07
N LEU A 113 12.19 -11.51 2.38
CA LEU A 113 13.23 -10.49 2.64
C LEU A 113 12.60 -9.10 2.56
N PRO A 114 13.30 -8.01 2.99
CA PRO A 114 12.74 -6.66 2.96
C PRO A 114 12.16 -6.23 1.60
N PHE A 115 12.78 -6.69 0.52
CA PHE A 115 12.43 -6.36 -0.86
C PHE A 115 11.84 -7.54 -1.65
N PHE A 116 11.79 -8.74 -1.07
CA PHE A 116 11.31 -9.94 -1.75
C PHE A 116 10.16 -10.59 -1.01
N ALA A 117 9.10 -10.88 -1.74
CA ALA A 117 8.00 -11.72 -1.30
C ALA A 117 7.91 -12.98 -2.16
N GLY A 118 7.47 -14.07 -1.53
CA GLY A 118 7.14 -15.31 -2.20
C GLY A 118 5.71 -15.70 -1.89
N GLY A 119 5.12 -16.54 -2.74
CA GLY A 119 3.79 -17.06 -2.51
C GLY A 119 3.55 -18.37 -3.24
N VAL A 120 2.57 -19.11 -2.75
CA VAL A 120 2.11 -20.38 -3.29
C VAL A 120 0.59 -20.39 -3.31
N ALA A 121 0.01 -20.99 -4.34
CA ALA A 121 -1.41 -21.29 -4.39
C ALA A 121 -1.64 -22.73 -4.86
N VAL A 122 -2.66 -23.38 -4.34
CA VAL A 122 -3.14 -24.68 -4.80
C VAL A 122 -4.54 -24.50 -5.39
N LYS A 123 -4.80 -25.17 -6.50
CA LYS A 123 -6.01 -25.04 -7.30
C LYS A 123 -6.63 -26.40 -7.55
N VAL A 124 -7.96 -26.43 -7.57
CA VAL A 124 -8.76 -27.54 -8.05
C VAL A 124 -9.71 -27.02 -9.12
N ASN A 125 -9.82 -27.74 -10.23
CA ASN A 125 -10.86 -27.47 -11.22
C ASN A 125 -11.65 -28.75 -11.49
N GLN A 126 -12.96 -28.61 -11.57
CA GLN A 126 -13.89 -29.64 -11.98
C GLN A 126 -14.54 -29.21 -13.30
N ALA A 127 -14.42 -30.04 -14.32
CA ALA A 127 -15.14 -29.87 -15.58
C ALA A 127 -16.30 -30.88 -15.65
N GLN A 128 -17.51 -30.37 -15.84
CA GLN A 128 -18.72 -31.17 -15.98
C GLN A 128 -19.16 -31.18 -17.44
N PHE A 129 -19.20 -32.39 -18.02
CA PHE A 129 -19.81 -32.70 -19.30
C PHE A 129 -21.00 -33.65 -19.08
N PRO A 130 -21.92 -33.80 -20.04
CA PRO A 130 -23.04 -34.74 -19.93
C PRO A 130 -22.57 -36.14 -19.49
N GLY A 131 -22.98 -36.55 -18.29
CA GLY A 131 -22.68 -37.86 -17.71
C GLY A 131 -21.25 -38.08 -17.21
N LYS A 132 -20.35 -37.09 -17.25
CA LYS A 132 -18.95 -37.23 -16.78
C LYS A 132 -18.41 -35.99 -16.07
N ASN A 133 -17.76 -36.22 -14.93
CA ASN A 133 -17.00 -35.21 -14.20
C ASN A 133 -15.50 -35.49 -14.33
N TYR A 134 -14.72 -34.45 -14.55
CA TYR A 134 -13.27 -34.50 -14.57
C TYR A 134 -12.70 -33.55 -13.54
N TYR A 135 -11.60 -33.95 -12.89
CA TYR A 135 -10.92 -33.16 -11.89
C TYR A 135 -9.47 -32.90 -12.34
N SER A 136 -8.96 -31.70 -12.04
CA SER A 136 -7.54 -31.35 -12.18
C SER A 136 -7.07 -30.62 -10.93
N TYR A 137 -5.82 -30.91 -10.56
CA TYR A 137 -5.16 -30.29 -9.42
C TYR A 137 -3.89 -29.60 -9.89
N ALA A 138 -3.67 -28.37 -9.44
CA ALA A 138 -2.48 -27.61 -9.81
C ALA A 138 -1.97 -26.72 -8.68
N ALA A 139 -0.76 -26.23 -8.83
CA ALA A 139 -0.19 -25.19 -7.98
C ALA A 139 0.42 -24.05 -8.77
N ASP A 140 0.46 -22.88 -8.17
CA ASP A 140 1.20 -21.72 -8.65
C ASP A 140 2.28 -21.35 -7.64
N LEU A 141 3.44 -20.94 -8.16
CA LEU A 141 4.52 -20.37 -7.36
C LEU A 141 4.81 -18.96 -7.86
N GLY A 142 4.77 -17.99 -6.95
CA GLY A 142 4.95 -16.58 -7.23
C GLY A 142 6.13 -15.97 -6.49
N VAL A 143 6.77 -14.99 -7.13
CA VAL A 143 7.76 -14.10 -6.53
C VAL A 143 7.38 -12.66 -6.88
N LEU A 144 7.60 -11.77 -5.93
CA LEU A 144 7.47 -10.33 -6.12
C LEU A 144 8.69 -9.63 -5.53
N TRP A 145 9.39 -8.86 -6.37
CA TRP A 145 10.58 -8.12 -6.02
C TRP A 145 10.33 -6.63 -6.15
N ASN A 146 10.43 -5.90 -5.03
CA ASN A 146 10.41 -4.44 -5.03
C ASN A 146 11.84 -3.93 -5.24
N VAL A 147 12.19 -3.56 -6.48
CA VAL A 147 13.55 -3.16 -6.86
C VAL A 147 13.90 -1.81 -6.23
N PHE A 148 12.97 -0.86 -6.31
CA PHE A 148 12.99 0.42 -5.62
C PHE A 148 11.55 0.86 -5.34
N ARG A 149 11.34 1.94 -4.58
CA ARG A 149 10.01 2.33 -4.04
C ARG A 149 8.87 2.39 -5.07
N ALA A 150 9.18 2.57 -6.35
CA ALA A 150 8.21 2.74 -7.43
C ALA A 150 8.16 1.57 -8.42
N LEU A 151 9.13 0.65 -8.44
CA LEU A 151 9.21 -0.44 -9.43
C LEU A 151 9.14 -1.81 -8.78
N ASP A 152 8.15 -2.58 -9.21
CA ASP A 152 7.95 -3.97 -8.84
C ASP A 152 8.19 -4.89 -10.03
N LEU A 153 8.87 -6.00 -9.78
CA LEU A 153 9.04 -7.11 -10.71
C LEU A 153 8.31 -8.33 -10.17
N GLY A 154 7.52 -8.97 -11.02
CA GLY A 154 6.75 -10.16 -10.69
C GLY A 154 7.18 -11.34 -11.55
N LEU A 155 7.28 -12.51 -10.93
CA LEU A 155 7.49 -13.79 -11.61
C LEU A 155 6.44 -14.77 -11.08
N THR A 156 5.81 -15.54 -11.95
CA THR A 156 4.93 -16.63 -11.53
C THR A 156 5.09 -17.80 -12.47
N TYR A 157 5.29 -18.98 -11.91
CA TYR A 157 5.11 -20.22 -12.65
C TYR A 157 3.74 -20.79 -12.30
N SER A 158 2.86 -20.83 -13.29
CA SER A 158 1.44 -21.11 -13.13
C SER A 158 1.07 -22.52 -13.57
N ASN A 159 0.05 -23.07 -12.92
CA ASN A 159 -0.56 -24.36 -13.22
C ASN A 159 0.42 -25.54 -13.25
N ILE A 160 1.30 -25.63 -12.25
CA ILE A 160 2.12 -26.82 -11.98
C ILE A 160 1.16 -28.00 -11.77
N ASN A 161 1.10 -28.92 -12.72
CA ASN A 161 0.17 -30.04 -12.67
C ASN A 161 0.52 -30.99 -11.51
N LEU A 162 -0.35 -31.11 -10.52
CA LEU A 162 -0.18 -31.97 -9.34
C LEU A 162 -0.88 -33.33 -9.48
N GLY A 163 -1.58 -33.55 -10.60
CA GLY A 163 -2.25 -34.81 -10.89
C GLY A 163 -3.51 -34.63 -11.73
N SER A 164 -4.01 -35.77 -12.21
CA SER A 164 -5.19 -35.97 -13.05
C SER A 164 -5.20 -35.19 -14.39
N LYS A 165 -6.04 -35.67 -15.31
CA LYS A 165 -6.22 -35.13 -16.66
C LYS A 165 -7.71 -34.87 -16.85
N VAL A 166 -8.07 -33.72 -17.42
CA VAL A 166 -9.43 -33.45 -17.87
C VAL A 166 -9.52 -33.92 -19.32
N GLY A 167 -10.24 -35.01 -19.58
CA GLY A 167 -10.37 -35.57 -20.93
C GLY A 167 -9.03 -35.99 -21.58
N GLY A 168 -7.99 -36.28 -20.80
CA GLY A 168 -6.65 -36.63 -21.32
C GLY A 168 -5.67 -35.46 -21.40
N SER A 169 -6.13 -34.22 -21.22
CA SER A 169 -5.33 -32.99 -21.27
C SER A 169 -5.02 -32.45 -19.87
N GLN A 170 -3.82 -31.90 -19.71
CA GLN A 170 -3.38 -31.21 -18.51
C GLN A 170 -3.72 -29.72 -18.58
N LEU A 171 -3.69 -29.04 -17.43
CA LEU A 171 -3.79 -27.58 -17.44
C LEU A 171 -2.52 -27.00 -18.06
N VAL A 172 -2.73 -25.99 -18.91
CA VAL A 172 -1.65 -25.23 -19.56
C VAL A 172 -0.80 -24.58 -18.46
N SER A 173 0.42 -25.07 -18.32
CA SER A 173 1.43 -24.50 -17.42
C SER A 173 2.24 -23.45 -18.15
N GLY A 174 2.74 -22.46 -17.42
CA GLY A 174 3.49 -21.38 -18.06
C GLY A 174 4.14 -20.42 -17.08
N LEU A 175 5.19 -19.77 -17.59
CA LEU A 175 5.93 -18.72 -16.91
C LEU A 175 5.32 -17.37 -17.25
N ARG A 176 5.06 -16.56 -16.23
CA ARG A 176 4.65 -15.17 -16.33
C ARG A 176 5.71 -14.29 -15.70
N LEU A 177 6.14 -13.28 -16.43
CA LEU A 177 7.04 -12.25 -15.93
C LEU A 177 6.39 -10.89 -16.15
N GLY A 178 6.52 -9.98 -15.20
CA GLY A 178 6.01 -8.63 -15.36
C GLY A 178 6.78 -7.59 -14.58
N ALA A 179 6.57 -6.34 -14.97
CA ALA A 179 7.06 -5.15 -14.31
C ALA A 179 5.89 -4.18 -14.12
N ALA A 180 5.85 -3.52 -12.97
CA ALA A 180 4.90 -2.47 -12.67
C ALA A 180 5.64 -1.26 -12.10
N TRP A 181 5.46 -0.11 -12.73
CA TRP A 181 6.07 1.14 -12.33
C TRP A 181 4.97 2.14 -11.93
N THR A 182 4.93 2.48 -10.65
CA THR A 182 4.14 3.58 -10.11
C THR A 182 4.93 4.88 -10.31
N VAL A 183 4.64 5.59 -11.40
CA VAL A 183 5.36 6.82 -11.80
C VAL A 183 5.15 7.92 -10.76
N ASP A 184 3.89 8.08 -10.34
CA ASP A 184 3.48 8.93 -9.24
C ASP A 184 2.20 8.35 -8.59
N LYS A 185 1.54 9.09 -7.70
CA LYS A 185 0.33 8.61 -7.03
C LYS A 185 -0.87 8.41 -7.98
N HIS A 186 -0.87 9.04 -9.15
CA HIS A 186 -1.95 8.97 -10.13
C HIS A 186 -1.67 7.96 -11.25
N LEU A 187 -0.42 7.79 -11.66
CA LEU A 187 -0.08 7.01 -12.85
C LEU A 187 0.69 5.72 -12.52
N ILE A 188 0.16 4.60 -12.99
CA ILE A 188 0.81 3.29 -12.97
C ILE A 188 0.97 2.79 -14.41
N LEU A 189 2.17 2.34 -14.73
CA LEU A 189 2.50 1.64 -15.98
C LEU A 189 2.82 0.18 -15.67
N ALA A 190 2.39 -0.74 -16.52
CA ALA A 190 2.69 -2.15 -16.34
C ALA A 190 2.95 -2.85 -17.67
N ALA A 191 3.83 -3.84 -17.64
CA ALA A 191 4.11 -4.72 -18.76
C ALA A 191 4.29 -6.16 -18.26
N SER A 192 3.85 -7.14 -19.05
CA SER A 192 4.11 -8.54 -18.77
C SER A 192 4.30 -9.37 -20.04
N GLY A 193 5.05 -10.45 -19.88
CA GLY A 193 5.18 -11.54 -20.84
C GLY A 193 4.70 -12.84 -20.21
N GLU A 194 4.06 -13.68 -21.01
CA GLU A 194 3.62 -15.01 -20.63
C GLU A 194 4.07 -16.01 -21.69
N VAL A 195 4.78 -17.04 -21.24
CA VAL A 195 5.20 -18.18 -22.05
C VAL A 195 4.49 -19.41 -21.51
N GLN A 196 3.65 -20.02 -22.34
CA GLN A 196 2.84 -21.17 -21.96
C GLN A 196 3.20 -22.40 -22.80
N ASN A 197 3.15 -23.56 -22.17
CA ASN A 197 3.30 -24.84 -22.88
C ASN A 197 1.99 -25.16 -23.61
N ASP A 198 2.08 -25.48 -24.90
CA ASP A 198 0.94 -25.89 -25.74
C ASP A 198 -0.21 -24.86 -25.79
N ALA A 199 0.10 -23.58 -25.59
CA ALA A 199 -0.83 -22.47 -25.73
C ALA A 199 -0.13 -21.22 -26.30
N MET A 200 -0.90 -20.16 -26.53
CA MET A 200 -0.37 -18.92 -27.09
C MET A 200 0.46 -18.15 -26.06
N ASN A 201 1.66 -17.75 -26.45
CA ASN A 201 2.47 -16.80 -25.69
C ASN A 201 1.86 -15.40 -25.81
N ARG A 202 2.07 -14.56 -24.80
CA ARG A 202 1.45 -13.23 -24.74
C ARG A 202 2.43 -12.15 -24.31
N ILE A 203 2.34 -11.00 -24.95
CA ILE A 203 2.95 -9.74 -24.49
C ILE A 203 1.82 -8.78 -24.16
N GLN A 204 1.92 -8.12 -23.02
CA GLN A 204 0.85 -7.36 -22.42
C GLN A 204 1.41 -6.04 -21.89
N VAL A 205 0.72 -4.94 -22.16
CA VAL A 205 1.03 -3.62 -21.61
C VAL A 205 -0.23 -2.97 -21.09
N GLY A 206 -0.10 -2.17 -20.04
CA GLY A 206 -1.23 -1.53 -19.39
C GLY A 206 -0.85 -0.25 -18.69
N THR A 207 -1.85 0.62 -18.56
CA THR A 207 -1.75 1.84 -17.77
C THR A 207 -3.00 2.01 -16.92
N GLU A 208 -2.82 2.59 -15.74
CA GLU A 208 -3.89 3.05 -14.87
C GLU A 208 -3.62 4.51 -14.50
N TYR A 209 -4.62 5.36 -14.67
CA TYR A 209 -4.59 6.75 -14.26
C TYR A 209 -5.70 7.03 -13.27
N LEU A 210 -5.35 7.50 -12.08
CA LEU A 210 -6.25 7.76 -10.97
C LEU A 210 -6.58 9.26 -10.90
N ILE A 211 -7.86 9.58 -10.73
CA ILE A 211 -8.39 10.94 -10.67
C ILE A 211 -9.19 11.08 -9.37
N GLY A 212 -8.99 12.18 -8.65
CA GLY A 212 -9.71 12.48 -7.40
C GLY A 212 -8.84 12.30 -6.15
N ASN A 213 -9.45 11.98 -5.01
CA ASN A 213 -8.76 11.96 -3.72
C ASN A 213 -8.03 10.62 -3.48
N VAL A 214 -6.94 10.43 -4.23
CA VAL A 214 -6.12 9.20 -4.22
C VAL A 214 -5.53 8.93 -2.83
N ASP A 215 -5.06 9.97 -2.13
CA ASP A 215 -4.41 9.84 -0.82
C ASP A 215 -5.36 9.29 0.26
N ASN A 216 -6.64 9.64 0.18
CA ASN A 216 -7.65 9.13 1.09
C ASN A 216 -8.43 7.93 0.54
N LYS A 217 -8.18 7.51 -0.70
CA LYS A 217 -8.88 6.42 -1.40
C LYS A 217 -10.40 6.58 -1.28
N ARG A 218 -10.89 7.77 -1.58
CA ARG A 218 -12.32 8.11 -1.54
C ARG A 218 -12.68 8.91 -2.79
N ASN A 219 -13.77 8.55 -3.46
CA ASN A 219 -14.18 9.17 -4.71
C ASN A 219 -13.01 9.22 -5.72
N VAL A 220 -12.36 8.07 -5.93
CA VAL A 220 -11.27 7.95 -6.89
C VAL A 220 -11.79 7.26 -8.14
N LEU A 221 -11.68 7.92 -9.28
CA LEU A 221 -11.93 7.36 -10.59
C LEU A 221 -10.62 6.80 -11.14
N ALA A 222 -10.60 5.54 -11.55
CA ALA A 222 -9.48 4.89 -12.21
C ALA A 222 -9.80 4.71 -13.69
N LEU A 223 -9.01 5.32 -14.57
CA LEU A 223 -9.07 5.08 -16.01
C LEU A 223 -7.99 4.09 -16.39
N ARG A 224 -8.36 3.02 -17.10
CA ARG A 224 -7.44 1.95 -17.46
C ARG A 224 -7.48 1.70 -18.95
N ALA A 225 -6.30 1.59 -19.53
CA ALA A 225 -6.11 1.11 -20.89
C ALA A 225 -5.05 0.00 -20.89
N GLY A 226 -5.04 -0.82 -21.93
CA GLY A 226 -3.94 -1.75 -22.14
C GLY A 226 -4.13 -2.55 -23.40
N TYR A 227 -3.06 -3.17 -23.85
CA TYR A 227 -3.00 -3.90 -25.12
C TYR A 227 -2.33 -5.26 -24.90
N GLN A 228 -2.88 -6.30 -25.52
CA GLN A 228 -2.36 -7.66 -25.48
C GLN A 228 -2.10 -8.17 -26.89
N VAL A 229 -0.93 -8.75 -27.10
CA VAL A 229 -0.52 -9.40 -28.35
C VAL A 229 -0.24 -10.87 -28.07
N ASN A 230 -0.79 -11.76 -28.90
CA ASN A 230 -0.51 -13.19 -28.85
C ASN A 230 0.59 -13.56 -29.88
N TYR A 231 1.42 -14.56 -29.58
CA TYR A 231 2.47 -15.08 -30.46
C TYR A 231 2.48 -16.63 -30.39
N PRO A 232 2.76 -17.38 -31.49
CA PRO A 232 3.30 -16.95 -32.79
C PRO A 232 2.31 -16.30 -33.75
N ASP A 233 1.00 -16.43 -33.49
CA ASP A 233 -0.03 -15.93 -34.39
C ASP A 233 -0.73 -14.70 -33.78
N PRO A 234 -0.24 -13.48 -34.06
CA PRO A 234 -0.91 -12.24 -33.68
C PRO A 234 -2.09 -12.02 -34.62
N GLN A 235 -3.20 -12.73 -34.39
CA GLN A 235 -4.48 -12.47 -35.07
C GLN A 235 -5.07 -11.15 -34.57
N LEU A 236 -4.45 -10.03 -34.96
CA LEU A 236 -4.86 -8.67 -34.60
C LEU A 236 -5.67 -8.07 -35.74
N SER A 237 -7.00 -8.17 -35.69
CA SER A 237 -7.93 -7.40 -36.54
C SER A 237 -8.61 -6.27 -35.76
N GLY A 238 -8.61 -5.05 -36.29
CA GLY A 238 -9.26 -3.90 -35.66
C GLY A 238 -8.70 -3.56 -34.26
N LEU A 239 -9.59 -3.48 -33.26
CA LEU A 239 -9.23 -3.21 -31.85
C LEU A 239 -8.96 -4.48 -31.03
N THR A 240 -8.83 -5.65 -31.66
CA THR A 240 -8.48 -6.89 -30.95
C THR A 240 -7.16 -6.70 -30.21
N GLY A 241 -7.15 -7.09 -28.93
CA GLY A 241 -6.03 -6.87 -28.01
C GLY A 241 -6.17 -5.62 -27.14
N LEU A 242 -6.92 -4.60 -27.56
CA LEU A 242 -7.20 -3.43 -26.71
C LEU A 242 -8.08 -3.84 -25.53
N THR A 243 -7.86 -3.22 -24.38
CA THR A 243 -8.73 -3.32 -23.21
C THR A 243 -8.92 -1.94 -22.63
N LEU A 244 -10.17 -1.58 -22.36
CA LEU A 244 -10.53 -0.33 -21.70
C LEU A 244 -11.22 -0.68 -20.38
N GLY A 245 -10.95 0.09 -19.34
CA GLY A 245 -11.58 -0.13 -18.04
C GLY A 245 -11.76 1.16 -17.26
N LEU A 246 -12.75 1.12 -16.40
CA LEU A 246 -13.11 2.20 -15.50
C LEU A 246 -13.30 1.61 -14.11
N GLY A 247 -12.62 2.17 -13.11
CA GLY A 247 -12.79 1.83 -11.71
C GLY A 247 -13.32 3.03 -10.95
N TYR A 248 -14.14 2.80 -9.94
CA TYR A 248 -14.59 3.82 -9.03
C TYR A 248 -14.46 3.32 -7.60
N THR A 249 -13.58 3.97 -6.83
CA THR A 249 -13.43 3.75 -5.39
C THR A 249 -14.38 4.70 -4.67
N LEU A 250 -15.53 4.20 -4.26
CA LEU A 250 -16.55 4.97 -3.53
C LEU A 250 -16.00 5.38 -2.15
N SER A 251 -15.32 4.45 -1.48
CA SER A 251 -14.75 4.64 -0.15
C SER A 251 -13.53 3.74 0.02
N ARG A 252 -12.86 3.82 1.18
CA ARG A 252 -11.77 2.90 1.53
C ARG A 252 -12.20 1.43 1.60
N THR A 253 -13.50 1.17 1.67
CA THR A 253 -14.09 -0.14 1.89
C THR A 253 -14.86 -0.67 0.69
N ALA A 254 -15.08 0.11 -0.36
CA ALA A 254 -15.88 -0.29 -1.50
C ALA A 254 -15.30 0.27 -2.81
N ALA A 255 -15.11 -0.61 -3.78
CA ALA A 255 -14.74 -0.26 -5.14
C ALA A 255 -15.55 -1.07 -6.15
N LEU A 256 -15.85 -0.44 -7.29
CA LEU A 256 -16.48 -1.04 -8.45
C LEU A 256 -15.52 -0.89 -9.63
N ASP A 257 -15.28 -1.94 -10.39
CA ASP A 257 -14.50 -1.90 -11.61
C ASP A 257 -15.27 -2.52 -12.77
N TYR A 258 -15.10 -1.92 -13.94
CA TYR A 258 -15.63 -2.38 -15.21
C TYR A 258 -14.50 -2.45 -16.23
N ALA A 259 -14.49 -3.48 -17.06
CA ALA A 259 -13.62 -3.55 -18.22
C ALA A 259 -14.35 -4.10 -19.45
N MET A 260 -14.06 -3.49 -20.60
CA MET A 260 -14.47 -3.95 -21.92
C MET A 260 -13.26 -4.51 -22.66
N VAL A 261 -13.42 -5.71 -23.21
CA VAL A 261 -12.39 -6.43 -23.96
C VAL A 261 -12.95 -6.81 -25.33
N PRO A 262 -12.68 -6.03 -26.39
CA PRO A 262 -13.08 -6.36 -27.75
C PRO A 262 -12.38 -7.62 -28.27
N SER A 263 -13.15 -8.46 -28.97
CA SER A 263 -12.73 -9.71 -29.60
C SER A 263 -12.98 -9.68 -31.11
N GLY A 264 -12.93 -8.49 -31.72
CA GLY A 264 -13.15 -8.30 -33.16
C GLY A 264 -14.60 -8.58 -33.55
N ASP A 265 -14.79 -9.29 -34.66
CA ASP A 265 -16.11 -9.63 -35.20
C ASP A 265 -16.94 -10.53 -34.29
N LEU A 266 -16.29 -11.17 -33.30
CA LEU A 266 -16.99 -11.97 -32.30
C LEU A 266 -17.77 -11.12 -31.29
N GLY A 267 -17.45 -9.83 -31.15
CA GLY A 267 -18.08 -8.91 -30.19
C GLY A 267 -17.14 -8.51 -29.06
N ALA A 268 -17.68 -8.16 -27.89
CA ALA A 268 -16.90 -7.72 -26.73
C ALA A 268 -17.26 -8.53 -25.48
N SER A 269 -16.24 -8.85 -24.68
CA SER A 269 -16.43 -9.37 -23.33
C SER A 269 -16.51 -8.23 -22.34
N HIS A 270 -17.40 -8.35 -21.37
CA HIS A 270 -17.60 -7.37 -20.31
C HIS A 270 -17.25 -7.99 -18.96
N LYS A 271 -16.47 -7.26 -18.17
CA LYS A 271 -16.02 -7.69 -16.85
C LYS A 271 -16.46 -6.66 -15.84
N VAL A 272 -17.16 -7.10 -14.81
CA VAL A 272 -17.60 -6.27 -13.68
C VAL A 272 -17.01 -6.88 -12.42
N SER A 273 -16.42 -6.06 -11.55
CA SER A 273 -16.00 -6.52 -10.23
C SER A 273 -16.38 -5.56 -9.13
N LEU A 274 -16.78 -6.12 -7.99
CA LEU A 274 -17.06 -5.42 -6.76
C LEU A 274 -16.05 -5.86 -5.72
N THR A 275 -15.40 -4.91 -5.07
CA THR A 275 -14.47 -5.18 -3.98
C THR A 275 -14.98 -4.55 -2.70
N PHE A 276 -15.15 -5.35 -1.67
CA PHE A 276 -15.48 -4.92 -0.32
C PHE A 276 -14.30 -5.16 0.62
N LYS A 277 -13.93 -4.17 1.44
CA LYS A 277 -12.83 -4.27 2.40
C LYS A 277 -13.33 -4.06 3.82
N PHE A 278 -12.84 -4.91 4.71
CA PHE A 278 -13.21 -5.02 6.11
C PHE A 278 -11.94 -5.14 6.97
N ASP A 279 -12.07 -4.88 8.27
CA ASP A 279 -10.97 -5.02 9.25
C ASP A 279 -9.66 -4.34 8.82
N CYS A 280 -9.77 -3.24 8.08
CA CYS A 280 -8.63 -2.45 7.70
C CYS A 280 -7.95 -1.87 8.95
N PRO A 281 -6.61 -1.89 9.04
CA PRO A 281 -5.90 -1.23 10.13
C PRO A 281 -6.31 0.23 10.17
N LYS A 282 -6.85 0.66 11.31
CA LYS A 282 -7.23 2.06 11.54
C LYS A 282 -5.99 2.92 11.29
N LYS A 283 -6.10 3.99 10.49
CA LYS A 283 -5.02 5.01 10.42
C LYS A 283 -4.71 5.37 11.87
N ARG A 284 -3.45 5.19 12.31
CA ARG A 284 -3.03 5.69 13.63
C ARG A 284 -3.30 7.18 13.60
N GLN A 285 -4.31 7.63 14.33
CA GLN A 285 -4.37 9.03 14.71
C GLN A 285 -3.07 9.33 15.46
N PRO A 286 -2.39 10.46 15.18
CA PRO A 286 -1.33 10.88 16.08
C PRO A 286 -1.93 10.89 17.48
N LEU A 287 -1.24 10.23 18.42
CA LEU A 287 -1.56 10.37 19.83
C LEU A 287 -1.55 11.88 20.10
N VAL A 288 -2.73 12.48 20.25
CA VAL A 288 -2.84 13.78 20.88
C VAL A 288 -2.24 13.54 22.26
N ALA A 289 -1.09 14.15 22.53
CA ALA A 289 -0.58 14.22 23.88
C ALA A 289 -1.66 14.97 24.66
N VAL A 290 -2.53 14.22 25.35
CA VAL A 290 -3.40 14.79 26.36
C VAL A 290 -2.44 15.31 27.41
N ALA A 291 -2.15 16.61 27.37
CA ALA A 291 -1.54 17.30 28.48
C ALA A 291 -2.47 17.03 29.67
N ILE A 292 -2.02 16.17 30.58
CA ILE A 292 -2.64 16.03 31.87
C ILE A 292 -2.41 17.37 32.54
N VAL A 293 -3.41 18.24 32.49
CA VAL A 293 -3.47 19.42 33.34
C VAL A 293 -3.64 18.87 34.74
N GLU A 294 -2.52 18.72 35.47
CA GLU A 294 -2.59 18.47 36.91
C GLU A 294 -3.32 19.65 37.54
N THR A 295 -4.50 19.38 38.08
CA THR A 295 -5.22 20.33 38.91
C THR A 295 -4.41 20.61 40.17
N PRO A 296 -4.28 21.88 40.61
CA PRO A 296 -3.57 22.19 41.83
C PRO A 296 -4.27 21.52 43.02
N LYS A 297 -3.57 20.60 43.70
CA LYS A 297 -4.04 20.05 44.98
C LYS A 297 -4.01 21.14 46.05
N GLU A 298 -5.13 21.31 46.74
CA GLU A 298 -5.24 22.12 47.96
C GLU A 298 -4.23 21.70 49.04
N PRO A 299 -3.77 22.64 49.87
CA PRO A 299 -2.85 22.35 50.96
C PRO A 299 -3.54 21.54 52.07
N VAL A 300 -3.07 20.31 52.27
CA VAL A 300 -3.48 19.45 53.39
C VAL A 300 -2.86 19.97 54.69
N ARG A 301 -3.71 20.20 55.70
CA ARG A 301 -3.30 20.53 57.08
C ARG A 301 -2.60 19.33 57.74
N PHE A 302 -1.47 19.61 58.39
CA PHE A 302 -0.71 18.64 59.18
C PHE A 302 -1.41 18.32 60.52
N VAL A 303 -1.51 17.03 60.84
CA VAL A 303 -1.72 16.53 62.21
C VAL A 303 -0.75 15.36 62.45
N GLY A 304 0.04 15.47 63.52
CA GLY A 304 0.35 14.36 64.43
C GLY A 304 1.50 13.40 64.08
N ALA A 305 2.52 13.42 64.95
CA ALA A 305 3.75 12.63 64.97
C ALA A 305 3.62 11.09 65.04
N GLY A 306 4.62 10.40 64.47
CA GLY A 306 4.95 8.97 64.66
C GLY A 306 6.30 8.61 63.99
N PRO A 307 7.06 7.60 64.45
CA PRO A 307 8.51 7.71 64.69
C PRO A 307 9.47 7.42 63.52
N LYS A 308 10.68 7.98 63.68
CA LYS A 308 11.86 7.97 62.79
C LYS A 308 12.21 6.59 62.20
N HIS A 309 12.32 6.53 60.87
CA HIS A 309 13.11 5.55 60.12
C HIS A 309 14.19 6.27 59.29
N ALA A 310 15.30 5.56 59.05
CA ALA A 310 16.59 6.00 58.49
C ALA A 310 16.52 6.96 57.27
N PRO A 311 17.54 7.83 57.04
CA PRO A 311 17.50 8.81 55.96
C PRO A 311 17.45 8.12 54.59
N ALA A 312 16.39 8.40 53.84
CA ALA A 312 16.26 8.03 52.45
C ALA A 312 17.33 8.74 51.60
N PRO A 313 17.81 8.13 50.50
CA PRO A 313 18.71 8.80 49.56
C PRO A 313 18.05 10.08 49.02
N ALA A 314 18.84 11.14 48.88
CA ALA A 314 18.36 12.47 48.49
C ALA A 314 17.46 12.40 47.24
N PRO A 315 16.35 13.15 47.22
CA PRO A 315 15.44 13.18 46.07
C PRO A 315 16.22 13.63 44.83
N ALA A 316 16.07 12.88 43.73
CA ALA A 316 16.62 13.25 42.44
C ALA A 316 16.19 14.70 42.09
N PRO A 317 17.09 15.54 41.56
CA PRO A 317 16.76 16.93 41.26
C PRO A 317 15.59 16.99 40.28
N ALA A 318 14.61 17.84 40.60
CA ALA A 318 13.42 18.08 39.79
C ALA A 318 13.81 18.41 38.34
N PRO A 319 13.07 17.94 37.33
CA PRO A 319 13.42 18.19 35.93
C PRO A 319 13.36 19.68 35.62
N VAL A 320 14.50 20.26 35.24
CA VAL A 320 14.58 21.62 34.69
C VAL A 320 13.78 21.65 33.38
N VAL A 321 12.71 22.44 33.35
CA VAL A 321 11.90 22.69 32.14
C VAL A 321 12.54 23.84 31.37
N ILE A 322 13.20 23.53 30.25
CA ILE A 322 13.76 24.53 29.34
C ILE A 322 12.66 24.97 28.38
N LYS A 323 12.36 26.26 28.35
CA LYS A 323 11.41 26.86 27.39
C LYS A 323 12.18 27.35 26.17
N TRP A 324 11.98 26.71 25.04
CA TRP A 324 12.63 27.06 23.77
C TRP A 324 11.89 28.19 23.06
N ILE A 325 12.62 28.96 22.25
CA ILE A 325 12.04 29.88 21.27
C ILE A 325 11.88 29.13 19.95
N GLU A 326 10.64 28.91 19.53
CA GLU A 326 10.33 28.32 18.23
C GLU A 326 10.51 29.37 17.11
N LEU A 327 10.98 28.93 15.94
CA LEU A 327 11.12 29.81 14.79
C LEU A 327 9.96 29.57 13.82
N ASP A 328 9.19 30.61 13.51
CA ASP A 328 8.22 30.61 12.41
C ASP A 328 8.84 31.08 11.07
N ASP A 329 8.03 31.06 10.02
CA ASP A 329 8.39 31.43 8.65
C ASP A 329 8.95 32.87 8.52
N SER A 330 8.56 33.78 9.41
CA SER A 330 9.02 35.18 9.35
C SER A 330 10.51 35.33 9.68
N HIS A 331 11.09 34.32 10.33
CA HIS A 331 12.51 34.24 10.69
C HIS A 331 13.39 33.78 9.54
N PHE A 332 12.81 33.40 8.38
CA PHE A 332 13.53 32.98 7.18
C PHE A 332 13.28 33.93 6.00
N SER A 333 14.22 34.01 5.06
CA SER A 333 14.00 34.65 3.76
C SER A 333 12.90 33.92 2.99
N PHE A 334 12.20 34.63 2.09
CA PHE A 334 11.07 34.08 1.34
C PHE A 334 11.49 32.81 0.59
N ASP A 335 10.74 31.72 0.79
CA ASP A 335 11.00 30.41 0.18
C ASP A 335 12.44 29.89 0.36
N SER A 336 13.07 30.26 1.47
CA SER A 336 14.47 29.96 1.75
C SER A 336 14.67 29.34 3.14
N ALA A 337 15.85 28.74 3.32
CA ALA A 337 16.38 28.31 4.61
C ALA A 337 17.33 29.35 5.24
N GLU A 338 17.58 30.46 4.54
CA GLU A 338 18.40 31.56 5.03
C GLU A 338 17.72 32.30 6.18
N LEU A 339 18.42 32.43 7.30
CA LEU A 339 17.93 33.08 8.52
C LEU A 339 17.97 34.61 8.38
N ARG A 340 16.88 35.27 8.78
CA ARG A 340 16.82 36.73 8.91
C ARG A 340 17.44 37.20 10.24
N PRO A 341 17.76 38.50 10.39
CA PRO A 341 18.34 39.03 11.63
C PRO A 341 17.52 38.71 12.89
N GLN A 342 16.19 38.71 12.79
CA GLN A 342 15.29 38.35 13.89
C GLN A 342 15.41 36.86 14.27
N GLY A 343 15.52 35.98 13.27
CA GLY A 343 15.75 34.55 13.48
C GLY A 343 17.09 34.26 14.13
N MET A 344 18.14 34.97 13.70
CA MET A 344 19.46 34.87 14.32
C MET A 344 19.44 35.34 15.79
N ALA A 345 18.68 36.40 16.12
CA ALA A 345 18.54 36.85 17.51
C ALA A 345 17.87 35.81 18.40
N ALA A 346 16.75 35.23 17.96
CA ALA A 346 16.06 34.14 18.65
C ALA A 346 16.96 32.90 18.85
N LEU A 347 17.77 32.56 17.83
CA LEU A 347 18.70 31.43 17.93
C LEU A 347 19.85 31.68 18.89
N ARG A 348 20.32 32.92 19.06
CA ARG A 348 21.34 33.25 20.07
C ARG A 348 20.82 33.01 21.49
N GLU A 349 19.56 33.32 21.75
CA GLU A 349 18.92 33.02 23.05
C GLU A 349 18.85 31.51 23.29
N ASN A 350 18.42 30.74 22.28
CA ASN A 350 18.43 29.27 22.37
C ASN A 350 19.85 28.70 22.54
N ALA A 351 20.85 29.28 21.88
CA ALA A 351 22.25 28.89 22.04
C ALA A 351 22.75 29.18 23.46
N GLN A 352 22.38 30.32 24.05
CA GLN A 352 22.71 30.62 25.45
C GLN A 352 22.08 29.61 26.41
N LEU A 353 20.80 29.24 26.20
CA LEU A 353 20.15 28.20 27.00
C LEU A 353 20.89 26.85 26.93
N LEU A 354 21.42 26.47 25.75
CA LEU A 354 22.19 25.24 25.58
C LEU A 354 23.59 25.30 26.21
N LYS A 355 24.19 26.49 26.28
CA LYS A 355 25.44 26.75 27.01
C LYS A 355 25.23 26.65 28.51
N ASP A 356 24.13 27.21 29.02
CA ASP A 356 23.77 27.17 30.43
C ASP A 356 23.36 25.75 30.89
N ASN A 357 23.03 24.87 29.94
CA ASN A 357 22.61 23.48 30.20
C ASN A 357 23.48 22.46 29.43
N PRO A 358 24.77 22.28 29.79
CA PRO A 358 25.73 21.54 28.97
C PRO A 358 25.45 20.04 28.82
N THR A 359 24.61 19.44 29.69
CA THR A 359 24.25 18.01 29.67
C THR A 359 23.01 17.69 28.83
N ARG A 360 22.41 18.69 28.18
CA ARG A 360 21.16 18.52 27.43
C ARG A 360 21.41 18.44 25.94
N ASP A 361 20.89 17.40 25.31
CA ASP A 361 20.85 17.31 23.85
C ASP A 361 19.57 17.99 23.33
N VAL A 362 19.62 18.42 22.07
CA VAL A 362 18.51 19.10 21.41
C VAL A 362 18.24 18.50 20.03
N ARG A 363 16.95 18.35 19.72
CA ARG A 363 16.47 18.03 18.38
C ARG A 363 15.88 19.27 17.74
N VAL A 364 16.38 19.61 16.56
CA VAL A 364 15.86 20.66 15.69
C VAL A 364 14.97 20.01 14.64
N ALA A 365 13.68 20.30 14.69
CA ALA A 365 12.67 19.73 13.82
C ALA A 365 12.10 20.78 12.86
N GLY A 366 12.35 20.63 11.56
CA GLY A 366 11.79 21.53 10.54
C GLY A 366 10.45 21.04 10.00
N PHE A 367 9.55 21.99 9.70
CA PHE A 367 8.22 21.75 9.14
C PHE A 367 7.95 22.71 7.97
N ALA A 368 7.09 22.27 7.05
CA ALA A 368 6.62 23.03 5.91
C ALA A 368 5.08 23.05 5.88
N SER A 369 4.50 24.02 5.18
CA SER A 369 3.06 24.05 4.87
C SER A 369 2.67 22.94 3.90
N ALA A 370 1.38 22.66 3.78
CA ALA A 370 0.84 21.66 2.84
C ALA A 370 0.95 22.08 1.36
N SER A 371 1.33 23.33 1.09
CA SER A 371 1.54 23.82 -0.27
C SER A 371 2.79 23.24 -0.92
N GLY A 372 2.70 22.86 -2.19
CA GLY A 372 3.81 22.29 -2.95
C GLY A 372 3.85 20.75 -2.90
N THR A 373 4.94 20.17 -3.38
CA THR A 373 5.09 18.69 -3.37
C THR A 373 5.67 18.22 -2.05
N GLU A 374 5.26 17.05 -1.56
CA GLU A 374 5.83 16.44 -0.34
C GLU A 374 7.37 16.38 -0.39
N LYS A 375 7.94 16.04 -1.56
CA LYS A 375 9.40 16.01 -1.76
C LYS A 375 10.03 17.39 -1.60
N TYR A 376 9.40 18.43 -2.14
CA TYR A 376 9.86 19.81 -1.97
C TYR A 376 9.80 20.22 -0.50
N ASN A 377 8.66 19.98 0.15
CA ASN A 377 8.41 20.30 1.55
C ASN A 377 9.36 19.57 2.49
N GLN A 378 9.63 18.30 2.22
CA GLN A 378 10.62 17.50 2.93
C GLN A 378 12.01 18.14 2.83
N LEU A 379 12.49 18.41 1.61
CA LEU A 379 13.80 19.03 1.40
C LEU A 379 13.90 20.43 2.01
N LEU A 380 12.84 21.25 1.91
CA LEU A 380 12.78 22.57 2.51
C LEU A 380 12.88 22.49 4.04
N SER A 381 12.13 21.58 4.65
CA SER A 381 12.15 21.37 6.11
C SER A 381 13.51 20.86 6.61
N GLU A 382 14.16 19.96 5.86
CA GLU A 382 15.51 19.45 6.15
C GLU A 382 16.54 20.57 6.06
N ARG A 383 16.48 21.40 5.00
CA ARG A 383 17.38 22.55 4.82
C ARG A 383 17.22 23.58 5.94
N ARG A 384 15.98 23.87 6.36
CA ARG A 384 15.70 24.79 7.49
C ARG A 384 16.26 24.24 8.80
N ALA A 385 16.06 22.95 9.09
CA ALA A 385 16.63 22.32 10.28
C ALA A 385 18.17 22.31 10.24
N ALA A 386 18.77 22.08 9.06
CA ALA A 386 20.21 22.11 8.87
C ALA A 386 20.79 23.52 9.08
N ALA A 387 20.17 24.56 8.51
CA ALA A 387 20.61 25.94 8.69
C ALA A 387 20.56 26.39 10.17
N VAL A 388 19.53 25.98 10.90
CA VAL A 388 19.44 26.22 12.35
C VAL A 388 20.53 25.47 13.11
N SER A 389 20.79 24.20 12.77
CA SER A 389 21.87 23.42 13.38
C SER A 389 23.24 24.04 13.13
N GLU A 390 23.52 24.47 11.90
CA GLU A 390 24.78 25.12 11.52
C GLU A 390 24.99 26.40 12.31
N PHE A 391 23.94 27.21 12.47
CA PHE A 391 23.99 28.42 13.29
C PHE A 391 24.35 28.11 14.76
N LEU A 392 23.73 27.10 15.38
CA LEU A 392 24.01 26.73 16.76
C LEU A 392 25.44 26.21 16.96
N VAL A 393 25.96 25.47 15.98
CA VAL A 393 27.36 25.02 15.99
C VAL A 393 28.31 26.21 15.92
N ASN A 394 28.02 27.20 15.07
CA ASN A 394 28.80 28.43 14.97
C ASN A 394 28.74 29.28 16.24
N GLU A 395 27.64 29.22 16.98
CA GLU A 395 27.50 29.83 18.31
C GLU A 395 28.22 29.02 19.42
N GLY A 396 28.86 27.88 19.10
CA GLY A 396 29.70 27.11 20.01
C GLY A 396 29.01 25.93 20.69
N ILE A 397 27.87 25.45 20.18
CA ILE A 397 27.25 24.21 20.65
C ILE A 397 27.91 23.01 19.96
N ALA A 398 28.28 22.00 20.75
CA ALA A 398 28.90 20.78 20.24
C ALA A 398 27.97 20.06 19.25
N PRO A 399 28.42 19.73 18.02
CA PRO A 399 27.57 19.10 17.00
C PRO A 399 26.88 17.81 17.45
N GLU A 400 27.53 17.05 18.33
CA GLU A 400 27.01 15.77 18.83
C GLU A 400 25.74 15.95 19.68
N ARG A 401 25.54 17.15 20.24
CA ARG A 401 24.36 17.50 21.04
C ARG A 401 23.16 17.89 20.18
N ILE A 402 23.31 18.04 18.86
CA ILE A 402 22.27 18.54 17.96
C ILE A 402 21.86 17.43 17.00
N THR A 403 20.58 17.08 17.00
CA THR A 403 19.99 16.19 16.00
C THR A 403 19.02 16.96 15.12
N THR A 404 19.17 16.91 13.80
CA THR A 404 18.23 17.53 12.86
C THR A 404 17.24 16.51 12.30
N VAL A 405 15.98 16.93 12.10
CA VAL A 405 14.95 16.15 11.41
C VAL A 405 14.10 17.10 10.58
N GLY A 406 13.90 16.80 9.30
CA GLY A 406 12.85 17.43 8.50
C GLY A 406 11.60 16.57 8.52
N TYR A 407 10.46 17.14 8.87
CA TYR A 407 9.16 16.45 8.81
C TYR A 407 8.37 16.80 7.54
N GLY A 408 8.84 17.74 6.72
CA GLY A 408 8.07 18.27 5.59
C GLY A 408 6.73 18.83 6.06
N GLU A 409 5.67 18.53 5.33
CA GLU A 409 4.28 18.84 5.70
C GLU A 409 3.68 17.86 6.73
N LEU A 410 4.46 16.87 7.18
CA LEU A 410 3.98 15.88 8.15
C LEU A 410 3.93 16.55 9.54
N ARG A 411 2.78 16.42 10.22
CA ARG A 411 2.48 17.04 11.53
C ARG A 411 2.19 18.54 11.46
N PRO A 412 1.14 18.95 10.73
CA PRO A 412 0.66 20.33 10.78
C PRO A 412 0.17 20.66 12.19
N VAL A 413 0.45 21.87 12.66
CA VAL A 413 -0.14 22.44 13.88
C VAL A 413 -1.55 22.92 13.61
N GLU A 414 -1.77 23.51 12.43
CA GLU A 414 -3.08 23.93 11.98
C GLU A 414 -3.45 23.26 10.66
N TYR A 415 -4.73 22.90 10.51
CA TYR A 415 -5.21 22.30 9.28
C TYR A 415 -5.34 23.35 8.17
N GLU A 416 -4.64 23.15 7.06
CA GLU A 416 -4.76 23.98 5.86
C GLU A 416 -5.92 23.47 5.00
N GLU A 417 -7.05 24.18 5.01
CA GLU A 417 -8.25 23.81 4.25
C GLU A 417 -8.01 23.79 2.73
N ASN A 418 -7.21 24.74 2.24
CA ASN A 418 -6.76 24.80 0.86
C ASN A 418 -5.24 25.02 0.81
N PRO A 419 -4.44 23.98 0.50
CA PRO A 419 -2.99 24.06 0.40
C PRO A 419 -2.45 25.05 -0.64
N ASP A 420 -3.26 25.45 -1.62
CA ASP A 420 -2.85 26.44 -2.62
C ASP A 420 -2.83 27.87 -2.03
N LEU A 421 -3.45 28.10 -0.88
CA LEU A 421 -3.51 29.40 -0.20
C LEU A 421 -2.36 29.55 0.83
N VAL A 422 -1.16 29.82 0.32
CA VAL A 422 0.10 29.91 1.09
C VAL A 422 0.17 31.02 2.15
N HIS A 423 -0.72 32.01 2.06
CA HIS A 423 -0.73 33.18 2.95
C HIS A 423 -1.73 33.09 4.11
N THR A 424 -2.44 31.96 4.23
CA THR A 424 -3.32 31.69 5.38
C THR A 424 -2.50 31.59 6.68
N ASP A 425 -3.16 31.87 7.81
CA ASP A 425 -2.50 31.79 9.12
C ASP A 425 -2.11 30.34 9.45
N ALA A 426 -2.92 29.36 9.04
CA ALA A 426 -2.58 27.94 9.14
C ALA A 426 -1.29 27.58 8.37
N ALA A 427 -1.15 28.06 7.12
CA ALA A 427 0.05 27.82 6.32
C ALA A 427 1.30 28.46 6.95
N LYS A 428 1.17 29.66 7.54
CA LYS A 428 2.27 30.31 8.27
C LYS A 428 2.65 29.55 9.53
N ALA A 429 1.67 29.09 10.30
CA ALA A 429 1.90 28.30 11.53
C ALA A 429 2.59 26.95 11.23
N ASN A 430 2.31 26.35 10.08
CA ASN A 430 2.94 25.08 9.69
C ASN A 430 4.39 25.24 9.20
N ARG A 431 4.76 26.40 8.66
CA ARG A 431 6.14 26.71 8.26
C ARG A 431 6.96 27.16 9.47
N ARG A 432 7.51 26.20 10.23
CA ARG A 432 8.24 26.47 11.47
C ARG A 432 9.41 25.52 11.70
N VAL A 433 10.25 25.85 12.68
CA VAL A 433 11.29 24.99 13.25
C VAL A 433 11.09 24.93 14.77
N GLU A 434 10.95 23.72 15.30
CA GLU A 434 10.77 23.45 16.73
C GLU A 434 12.04 22.86 17.35
N PHE A 435 12.20 23.11 18.64
CA PHE A 435 13.25 22.52 19.48
C PHE A 435 12.62 21.54 20.46
N THR A 436 13.08 20.31 20.46
CA THR A 436 12.56 19.26 21.35
C THR A 436 13.71 18.52 22.03
N LEU A 437 13.45 17.91 23.18
CA LEU A 437 14.41 16.97 23.77
C LEU A 437 14.44 15.71 22.90
N PRO A 438 15.63 15.20 22.52
CA PRO A 438 15.72 13.92 21.86
C PRO A 438 15.19 12.82 22.80
N PRO A 439 14.56 11.76 22.25
CA PRO A 439 14.14 10.61 23.03
C PRO A 439 15.37 10.00 23.71
N PRO A 440 15.23 9.44 24.93
CA PRO A 440 16.35 8.87 25.66
C PRO A 440 17.08 7.83 24.81
N ALA A 441 18.41 7.90 24.81
CA ALA A 441 19.26 6.91 24.15
C ALA A 441 18.94 5.52 24.73
N LYS A 442 18.75 4.53 23.83
CA LYS A 442 18.35 3.17 24.18
C LYS A 442 19.50 2.33 24.70
#